data_AF-A0A6D2J590-F1
#
_entry.id   AF-A0A6D2J590-F1
#
_cell.length_a   1.000
_cell.length_b   1.000
_cell.length_c   1.000
_cell.angle_alpha   90.00
_cell.angle_beta   90.00
_cell.angle_gamma   90.00
#
_symmetry.space_group_name_H-M   'P 1'
#
loop_
_entity.id
_entity.type
_entity.pdbx_description
1 polymer ?
#
loop_
_entity_poly.entity_id
_entity_poly.type
_entity_poly.pdbx_seq_one_letter_code
_entity_poly.pdbx_strand_id
1 'polypeptide(L)'
;MRHSEAWERFKGYTSQCPHHGFNNESLLSTLYRGCLARYREMLDTASNGNFLNQNVDDGWQLVENMAISSDCYVQNCDSKDWSSTAHSIALEAQMRKDMLALNSKLDKLILAHFQAKHINYVSGKSLVKDQEGEEN
;
A
#
# COMPACT_ATOMS: atom_id res chain seq x y z
N MET A 1 18.64 6.21 24.37
CA MET A 1 17.76 7.31 24.81
C MET A 1 16.54 7.32 23.90
N ARG A 2 15.33 7.34 24.46
CA ARG A 2 14.10 7.46 23.66
C ARG A 2 13.95 8.91 23.15
N HIS A 3 13.19 9.12 22.08
CA HIS A 3 12.97 10.47 21.55
C HIS A 3 12.25 11.36 22.56
N SER A 4 11.23 10.82 23.24
CA SER A 4 10.53 11.48 24.35
C SER A 4 11.48 11.93 25.47
N GLU A 5 12.33 11.04 25.96
CA GLU A 5 13.32 11.33 27.00
C GLU A 5 14.35 12.40 26.55
N ALA A 6 14.80 12.33 25.29
CA ALA A 6 15.71 13.33 24.73
C ALA A 6 15.04 14.70 24.61
N TRP A 7 13.77 14.73 24.21
CA TRP A 7 12.96 15.93 24.09
C TRP A 7 12.71 16.62 25.43
N GLU A 8 12.37 15.85 26.46
CA GLU A 8 12.21 16.39 27.82
C GLU A 8 13.51 16.99 28.36
N ARG A 9 14.64 16.31 28.17
CA ARG A 9 15.96 16.86 28.54
C ARG A 9 16.26 18.15 27.79
N PHE A 10 15.97 18.20 26.50
CA PHE A 10 16.16 19.39 25.67
C PHE A 10 15.36 20.59 26.20
N LYS A 11 14.06 20.40 26.49
CA LYS A 11 13.22 21.43 27.12
C LYS A 11 13.72 21.83 28.52
N GLY A 12 14.24 20.87 29.27
CA GLY A 12 14.88 21.12 30.56
C GLY A 12 16.09 22.04 30.46
N TYR A 13 16.95 21.86 29.45
CA TYR A 13 18.12 22.70 29.23
C TYR A 13 17.74 24.13 28.82
N THR A 14 16.78 24.29 27.91
CA THR A 14 16.35 25.62 27.46
C THR A 14 15.67 26.42 28.57
N SER A 15 14.89 25.76 29.43
CA SER A 15 14.23 26.41 30.57
C SER A 15 15.19 26.80 31.70
N GLN A 16 16.24 26.02 31.94
CA GLN A 16 17.24 26.32 32.98
C GLN A 16 18.21 27.45 32.59
N CYS A 17 18.36 27.73 31.31
CA CYS A 17 19.25 28.78 30.81
C CYS A 17 18.48 29.76 29.92
N PRO A 18 17.59 30.61 30.46
CA PRO A 18 16.76 31.51 29.66
C PRO A 18 17.57 32.55 28.86
N HIS A 19 18.84 32.76 29.23
CA HIS A 19 19.77 33.66 28.55
C HIS A 19 20.72 32.94 27.57
N HIS A 20 20.36 31.74 27.10
CA HIS A 20 21.20 30.94 26.20
C HIS A 20 21.51 31.60 24.84
N GLY A 21 20.84 32.68 24.47
CA GLY A 21 21.15 33.47 23.27
C GLY A 21 20.74 32.85 21.93
N PHE A 22 20.41 31.56 21.89
CA PHE A 22 19.84 30.91 20.71
C PHE A 22 18.37 31.28 20.48
N ASN A 23 17.98 31.48 19.22
CA ASN A 23 16.57 31.61 18.85
C ASN A 23 15.92 30.23 18.67
N ASN A 24 14.60 30.19 18.66
CA ASN A 24 13.81 28.96 18.56
C ASN A 24 14.09 28.14 17.28
N GLU A 25 14.35 28.81 16.17
CA GLU A 25 14.71 28.16 14.89
C GLU A 25 16.06 27.43 14.99
N SER A 26 17.07 28.08 15.58
CA SER A 26 18.39 27.49 15.81
C SER A 26 18.31 26.29 16.75
N LEU A 27 17.44 26.37 17.77
CA LEU A 27 17.17 25.28 18.70
C LEU A 27 16.56 24.07 17.96
N LEU A 28 15.54 24.28 17.13
CA LEU A 28 14.94 23.21 16.32
C LEU A 28 15.94 22.62 15.30
N SER A 29 16.73 23.45 14.63
CA SER A 29 17.75 22.98 13.69
C SER A 29 18.81 22.13 14.39
N THR A 30 19.23 22.53 15.58
CA THR A 30 20.19 21.79 16.40
C THR A 30 19.61 20.43 16.82
N LEU A 31 18.36 20.40 17.28
CA LEU A 31 17.66 19.17 17.62
C LEU A 31 17.56 18.22 16.41
N TYR A 32 17.11 18.73 15.25
CA TYR A 32 16.95 17.96 14.02
C TYR A 32 18.28 17.36 13.54
N ARG A 33 19.38 18.12 13.63
CA ARG A 33 20.72 17.62 13.27
C ARG A 33 21.26 16.62 14.27
N GLY A 34 20.91 16.75 15.55
CA GLY A 34 21.33 15.86 16.62
C GLY A 34 20.47 14.59 16.80
N CYS A 35 19.30 14.52 16.16
CA CYS A 35 18.41 13.37 16.29
C CYS A 35 18.85 12.18 15.42
N LEU A 36 18.41 10.97 15.81
CA LEU A 36 18.65 9.77 15.00
C LEU A 36 17.95 9.88 13.65
N ALA A 37 18.56 9.31 12.60
CA ALA A 37 18.06 9.38 11.23
C ALA A 37 16.57 9.02 11.08
N ARG A 38 16.09 7.99 11.80
CA ARG A 38 14.68 7.59 11.78
C ARG A 38 13.72 8.69 12.23
N TYR A 39 14.08 9.46 13.26
CA TYR A 39 13.22 10.53 13.76
C TYR A 39 13.26 11.72 12.80
N ARG A 40 14.43 11.97 12.20
CA ARG A 40 14.58 12.97 11.15
C ARG A 40 13.69 12.66 9.94
N GLU A 41 13.68 11.41 9.47
CA GLU A 41 12.80 10.95 8.40
C GLU A 41 11.32 11.08 8.75
N MET A 42 10.94 10.79 10.00
CA MET A 42 9.57 11.01 10.46
C MET A 42 9.20 12.49 10.49
N LEU A 43 10.11 13.37 10.92
CA LEU A 43 9.89 14.82 10.96
C LEU A 43 9.74 15.35 9.53
N ASP A 44 10.61 14.92 8.62
CA ASP A 44 10.54 15.26 7.21
C ASP A 44 9.25 14.72 6.58
N THR A 45 8.86 13.48 6.84
CA THR A 45 7.61 12.91 6.30
C THR A 45 6.37 13.68 6.77
N ALA A 46 6.30 13.99 8.06
CA ALA A 46 5.18 14.75 8.64
C ALA A 46 5.15 16.22 8.18
N SER A 47 6.27 16.75 7.70
CA SER A 47 6.42 18.11 7.16
C SER A 47 6.50 18.17 5.64
N ASN A 48 6.16 17.07 4.95
CA ASN A 48 6.21 16.97 3.50
C ASN A 48 7.61 17.25 2.89
N GLY A 49 8.65 16.88 3.63
CA GLY A 49 10.07 16.99 3.29
C GLY A 49 10.71 18.32 3.66
N ASN A 50 10.03 19.20 4.40
CA ASN A 50 10.42 20.60 4.54
C ASN A 50 10.53 21.07 5.99
N PHE A 51 10.85 20.19 6.93
CA PHE A 51 10.82 20.47 8.38
C PHE A 51 11.62 21.73 8.75
N LEU A 52 12.85 21.87 8.25
CA LEU A 52 13.73 22.99 8.61
C LEU A 52 13.28 24.36 8.07
N ASN A 53 12.37 24.41 7.10
CA ASN A 53 11.85 25.65 6.54
C ASN A 53 10.38 25.91 6.94
N GLN A 54 9.80 25.07 7.79
CA GLN A 54 8.46 25.32 8.33
C GLN A 54 8.45 26.48 9.31
N ASN A 55 7.25 26.98 9.62
CA ASN A 55 7.08 27.89 10.75
C ASN A 55 7.62 27.21 12.02
N VAL A 56 8.36 27.98 12.81
CA VAL A 56 8.92 27.58 14.10
C VAL A 56 7.85 26.95 15.00
N ASP A 57 6.67 27.57 15.13
CA ASP A 57 5.60 27.08 16.01
C ASP A 57 5.08 25.69 15.58
N ASP A 58 4.89 25.50 14.26
CA ASP A 58 4.49 24.21 13.69
C ASP A 58 5.58 23.16 13.93
N GLY A 59 6.85 23.53 13.77
CA GLY A 59 7.99 22.66 14.04
C GLY A 59 8.07 22.20 15.50
N TRP A 60 7.87 23.11 16.46
CA TRP A 60 7.81 22.77 17.89
C TRP A 60 6.66 21.82 18.18
N GLN A 61 5.46 22.10 17.66
CA GLN A 61 4.30 21.26 17.86
C GLN A 61 4.50 19.86 17.26
N LEU A 62 5.11 19.77 16.09
CA LEU A 62 5.36 18.50 15.42
C LEU A 62 6.34 17.63 16.21
N VAL A 63 7.41 18.22 16.76
CA VAL A 63 8.35 17.51 17.64
C VAL A 63 7.67 17.07 18.94
N GLU A 64 6.86 17.92 19.56
CA GLU A 64 6.10 17.56 20.77
C GLU A 64 5.15 16.38 20.50
N ASN A 65 4.38 16.45 19.41
CA ASN A 65 3.48 15.38 19.00
C ASN A 65 4.25 14.08 18.74
N MET A 66 5.43 14.16 18.12
CA MET A 66 6.28 13.00 17.90
C MET A 66 6.79 12.40 19.22
N ALA A 67 7.23 13.24 20.16
CA ALA A 67 7.64 12.81 21.48
C ALA A 67 6.51 12.12 22.25
N ILE A 68 5.29 12.65 22.20
CA ILE A 68 4.10 12.05 22.82
C ILE A 68 3.74 10.72 22.13
N SER A 69 3.83 10.66 20.80
CA SER A 69 3.52 9.46 20.02
C SER A 69 4.63 8.40 20.03
N SER A 70 5.78 8.68 20.65
CA SER A 70 6.97 7.82 20.59
C SER A 70 6.78 6.40 21.16
N ASP A 71 5.63 6.13 21.81
CA ASP A 71 5.25 4.80 22.28
C ASP A 71 4.69 3.87 21.16
N CYS A 72 4.34 4.37 19.96
CA CYS A 72 3.71 3.55 18.92
C CYS A 72 4.55 3.28 17.65
N TYR A 73 5.67 3.99 17.44
CA TYR A 73 6.50 3.86 16.22
C TYR A 73 7.69 2.89 16.35
N VAL A 74 7.96 2.37 17.56
CA VAL A 74 9.13 1.51 17.82
C VAL A 74 9.02 0.15 17.11
N GLN A 75 7.83 -0.26 16.66
CA GLN A 75 7.60 -1.64 16.21
C GLN A 75 7.55 -1.83 14.69
N ASN A 76 7.49 -0.76 13.89
CA ASN A 76 7.23 -0.90 12.45
C ASN A 76 8.39 -0.50 11.52
N CYS A 77 9.43 0.17 12.02
CA CYS A 77 10.52 0.65 11.14
C CYS A 77 11.82 -0.17 11.25
N ASP A 78 11.92 -1.07 12.24
CA ASP A 78 13.04 -2.01 12.36
C ASP A 78 12.76 -3.35 11.64
N SER A 79 11.58 -3.49 11.02
CA SER A 79 11.28 -4.62 10.15
C SER A 79 11.84 -4.32 8.77
N LYS A 80 13.14 -4.65 8.60
CA LYS A 80 13.75 -4.83 7.28
C LYS A 80 12.71 -5.39 6.32
N ASP A 81 12.51 -4.66 5.23
CA ASP A 81 11.93 -4.92 3.89
C ASP A 81 11.43 -6.33 3.48
N TRP A 82 11.71 -7.38 4.25
CA TRP A 82 11.22 -8.74 4.09
C TRP A 82 9.70 -8.82 4.05
N SER A 83 8.97 -8.11 4.93
CA SER A 83 7.50 -8.17 4.93
C SER A 83 6.92 -7.57 3.66
N SER A 84 7.42 -6.41 3.23
CA SER A 84 6.99 -5.75 1.98
C SER A 84 7.34 -6.57 0.74
N THR A 85 8.56 -7.12 0.69
CA THR A 85 9.01 -7.99 -0.41
C THR A 85 8.23 -9.30 -0.45
N ALA A 86 8.00 -9.95 0.69
CA ALA A 86 7.23 -11.19 0.77
C ALA A 86 5.75 -10.99 0.42
N HIS A 87 5.14 -9.88 0.84
CA HIS A 87 3.78 -9.51 0.41
C HIS A 87 3.71 -9.26 -1.09
N SER A 88 4.70 -8.60 -1.68
CA SER A 88 4.78 -8.37 -3.12
C SER A 88 4.92 -9.68 -3.91
N ILE A 89 5.80 -10.59 -3.48
CA ILE A 89 5.98 -11.91 -4.10
C ILE A 89 4.71 -12.77 -3.98
N ALA A 90 4.05 -12.76 -2.82
CA ALA A 90 2.81 -13.50 -2.60
C ALA A 90 1.67 -12.98 -3.50
N LEU A 91 1.55 -11.65 -3.63
CA LEU A 91 0.58 -11.03 -4.51
C LEU A 91 0.84 -11.39 -5.98
N GLU A 92 2.10 -11.32 -6.43
CA GLU A 92 2.46 -11.74 -7.79
C GLU A 92 2.14 -13.22 -8.07
N ALA A 93 2.45 -14.11 -7.11
CA ALA A 93 2.14 -15.53 -7.25
C ALA A 93 0.63 -15.78 -7.33
N GLN A 94 -0.16 -15.03 -6.57
CA GLN A 94 -1.62 -15.10 -6.63
C GLN A 94 -2.14 -14.63 -8.00
N MET A 95 -1.65 -13.50 -8.50
CA MET A 95 -2.03 -12.98 -9.82
C MET A 95 -1.70 -13.98 -10.95
N ARG A 96 -0.54 -14.64 -10.89
CA ARG A 96 -0.17 -15.69 -11.86
C ARG A 96 -1.15 -16.88 -11.81
N LYS A 97 -1.55 -17.32 -10.61
CA LYS A 97 -2.55 -18.40 -10.44
C LYS A 97 -3.90 -18.02 -11.00
N ASP A 98 -4.36 -16.80 -10.75
CA ASP A 98 -5.66 -16.32 -11.23
C ASP A 98 -5.68 -16.21 -12.76
N MET A 99 -4.58 -15.75 -13.37
CA MET A 99 -4.41 -15.75 -14.83
C MET A 99 -4.47 -17.16 -15.42
N LEU A 100 -3.79 -18.14 -14.81
CA LEU A 100 -3.84 -19.54 -15.26
C LEU A 100 -5.25 -20.12 -15.16
N ALA A 101 -5.96 -19.81 -14.08
CA ALA A 101 -7.35 -20.26 -13.89
C ALA A 101 -8.29 -19.65 -14.95
N LEU A 102 -8.10 -18.37 -15.30
CA LEU A 102 -8.85 -17.71 -16.36
C LEU A 102 -8.57 -18.35 -17.73
N ASN A 103 -7.30 -18.60 -18.07
CA ASN A 103 -6.92 -19.27 -19.32
C ASN A 103 -7.54 -20.67 -19.43
N SER A 104 -7.49 -21.45 -18.35
CA SER A 104 -8.11 -22.78 -18.34
C SER A 104 -9.63 -22.73 -18.57
N LYS A 105 -10.33 -21.69 -18.05
CA LYS A 105 -11.76 -21.48 -18.32
C LYS A 105 -12.01 -21.12 -19.79
N LEU A 106 -11.13 -20.32 -20.39
CA LEU A 106 -11.20 -19.95 -21.79
C LEU A 106 -11.01 -21.17 -22.71
N ASP A 107 -10.03 -22.02 -22.45
CA ASP A 107 -9.79 -23.25 -23.22
C ASP A 107 -10.99 -24.20 -23.18
N LYS A 108 -11.61 -24.36 -22.00
CA LYS A 108 -12.83 -25.17 -21.83
C LYS A 108 -13.99 -24.61 -22.65
N LEU A 109 -14.16 -23.28 -22.69
CA LEU A 109 -15.23 -22.66 -23.47
C LEU A 109 -15.00 -22.82 -24.97
N ILE A 110 -13.74 -22.68 -25.44
CA ILE A 110 -13.37 -22.92 -26.83
C ILE A 110 -13.71 -24.37 -27.20
N LEU A 111 -13.29 -25.35 -26.39
CA LEU A 111 -13.59 -26.76 -26.61
C LEU A 111 -15.09 -27.04 -26.64
N ALA A 112 -15.86 -26.50 -25.69
CA ALA A 112 -17.31 -26.64 -25.64
C ALA A 112 -18.00 -26.02 -26.87
N HIS A 113 -17.51 -24.87 -27.35
CA HIS A 113 -18.04 -24.20 -28.55
C HIS A 113 -17.74 -24.96 -29.84
N PHE A 114 -16.57 -25.60 -29.95
CA PHE A 114 -16.23 -26.45 -31.08
C PHE A 114 -17.05 -27.76 -31.07
N GLN A 115 -17.31 -28.36 -29.91
CA GLN A 115 -18.20 -29.52 -29.78
C GLN A 115 -19.66 -29.17 -30.10
N ALA A 116 -20.14 -28.00 -29.67
CA ALA A 116 -21.49 -27.53 -29.96
C ALA A 116 -21.76 -27.28 -31.46
N LYS A 117 -20.73 -27.00 -32.26
CA LYS A 117 -20.85 -26.81 -33.72
C LYS A 117 -20.95 -28.11 -34.52
N HIS A 118 -20.67 -29.28 -33.94
CA HIS A 118 -20.69 -30.56 -34.66
C HIS A 118 -22.02 -31.35 -34.56
N ILE A 119 -23.02 -30.84 -33.83
CA ILE A 119 -24.33 -31.49 -33.70
C ILE A 119 -25.41 -30.51 -34.14
N ASN A 120 -25.53 -30.29 -35.45
CA ASN A 120 -26.75 -29.84 -36.13
C ASN A 120 -26.61 -30.11 -37.64
N TYR A 121 -26.32 -31.37 -38.01
CA TYR A 121 -26.56 -31.82 -39.38
C TYR A 121 -28.03 -32.27 -39.49
N VAL A 122 -28.88 -31.35 -39.93
CA VAL A 122 -30.25 -31.62 -40.35
C VAL A 122 -30.20 -32.56 -41.56
N SER A 123 -30.53 -33.83 -41.36
CA SER A 123 -30.95 -34.69 -42.47
C SER A 123 -32.48 -34.65 -42.57
N GLY A 124 -33.00 -33.53 -43.05
CA GLY A 124 -34.38 -33.40 -43.50
C GLY A 124 -34.48 -33.75 -44.98
N LYS A 125 -35.18 -34.85 -45.29
CA LYS A 125 -35.86 -35.26 -46.54
C LYS A 125 -36.22 -36.76 -46.36
N SER A 126 -37.41 -37.29 -46.65
CA SER A 126 -38.55 -36.79 -47.40
C SER A 126 -39.81 -37.54 -46.95
N LEU A 127 -40.95 -36.87 -47.07
CA LEU A 127 -42.30 -37.42 -46.95
C LEU A 127 -42.53 -38.48 -48.04
N VAL A 128 -43.04 -39.66 -47.67
CA VAL A 128 -43.89 -40.50 -48.54
C VAL A 128 -45.07 -40.96 -47.68
N LYS A 129 -46.18 -40.22 -47.78
CA LYS A 129 -47.52 -40.75 -47.53
C LYS A 129 -48.10 -40.98 -48.91
N ASP A 130 -48.15 -42.22 -49.34
CA ASP A 130 -48.99 -42.61 -50.46
C ASP A 130 -50.44 -42.58 -49.98
N GLN A 131 -51.24 -41.67 -50.55
CA GLN A 131 -52.67 -41.82 -50.80
C GLN A 131 -53.24 -40.55 -51.46
N GLU A 132 -53.27 -40.56 -52.79
CA GLU A 132 -54.27 -39.90 -53.64
C GLU A 132 -54.70 -40.98 -54.66
N GLY A 133 -55.96 -41.19 -55.02
CA GLY A 133 -57.20 -40.49 -54.71
C GLY A 133 -58.41 -41.35 -55.11
N GLU A 134 -59.59 -40.87 -54.73
CA GLU A 134 -60.93 -41.38 -55.06
C GLU A 134 -61.24 -41.30 -56.57
N GLU A 135 -62.07 -42.21 -57.09
CA GLU A 135 -63.27 -41.86 -57.88
C GLU A 135 -64.17 -43.08 -58.14
N ASN A 136 -65.44 -42.93 -57.75
CA ASN A 136 -66.69 -43.58 -58.22
C ASN A 136 -66.88 -45.11 -58.13
#